data_AF-A0A930SUG5-F1
#
_entry.id   AF-A0A930SUG5-F1
#
_cell.length_a   1.000
_cell.length_b   1.000
_cell.length_c   1.000
_cell.angle_alpha   90.00
_cell.angle_beta   90.00
_cell.angle_gamma   90.00
#
_symmetry.space_group_name_H-M   'P 1'
#
loop_
_entity.id
_entity.type
_entity.pdbx_description
1 polymer ?
#
loop_
_entity_poly.entity_id
_entity_poly.type
_entity_poly.pdbx_seq_one_letter_code
_entity_poly.pdbx_strand_id
1 'polypeptide(L)'
;MLCMNTPPETLHSKEPVYRLQHKGREVILIGTAHISQASADLVAEMIEREQPDTVCVELCPTRYKTLIEPDAWKNTDIVEVIRQKRTFVLMLNLILSSIQRRMAREMNVQPGLEMRVAIERAEAQQAEVATIDREVRTTLQRVWRLMGWWTKMKLMNQLLISIFDNDSESVSEEQIEALKEKGALEMLLDEMGTHLPGVKQRLIDERDLYMVQKIREAPGQKLLAVVGAGHVPGMLKNWEKPDISLTELDSLPPVSIWSTLLKWLIPLVIIALIGAGFLQADPAEAVEKGLRGLVGWFVVNGALSGLGGIIAGAHPLTTLVAIVAAPLTSLNPLIGVGYVAGLVEAWLRKPRVRDFEELSEAIMSLKGWWHNKVTRILLVFFLTSIGSMIGTFVGYGWLIDNLMR
;
A
#
# COMPACT_ATOMS: atom_id res chain seq x y z
N MET A 1 -59.12 -0.41 26.43
CA MET A 1 -58.62 0.77 25.71
C MET A 1 -57.10 0.58 25.61
N LEU A 2 -56.65 -0.11 24.57
CA LEU A 2 -55.27 -0.53 24.38
C LEU A 2 -54.55 0.55 23.55
N CYS A 3 -53.59 1.25 24.16
CA CYS A 3 -52.68 2.12 23.45
C CYS A 3 -51.69 1.22 22.67
N MET A 4 -51.81 1.23 21.35
CA MET A 4 -50.82 0.60 20.48
C MET A 4 -49.56 1.47 20.42
N ASN A 5 -48.44 0.90 20.85
CA ASN A 5 -47.10 1.36 20.54
C ASN A 5 -46.88 1.23 19.03
N THR A 6 -46.75 2.37 18.33
CA THR A 6 -46.17 2.40 16.99
C THR A 6 -44.65 2.31 17.10
N PRO A 7 -43.99 1.38 16.39
CA PRO A 7 -42.53 1.38 16.29
C PRO A 7 -42.05 2.60 15.49
N PRO A 8 -40.83 3.11 15.73
CA PRO A 8 -40.30 4.22 14.95
C PRO A 8 -40.16 3.80 13.49
N GLU A 9 -40.81 4.55 12.59
CA GLU A 9 -40.66 4.44 11.16
C GLU A 9 -39.18 4.59 10.80
N THR A 10 -38.57 3.50 10.34
CA THR A 10 -37.30 3.55 9.62
C THR A 10 -37.56 4.27 8.30
N LEU A 11 -37.27 5.58 8.28
CA LEU A 11 -37.24 6.42 7.09
C LEU A 11 -36.27 5.81 6.07
N HIS A 12 -36.80 5.02 5.13
CA HIS A 12 -36.11 4.72 3.87
C HIS A 12 -36.08 6.01 3.04
N SER A 13 -35.05 6.84 3.25
CA SER A 13 -34.75 7.96 2.38
C SER A 13 -34.35 7.43 0.99
N LYS A 14 -34.91 8.05 -0.06
CA LYS A 14 -34.53 7.78 -1.46
C LYS A 14 -33.10 8.26 -1.80
N GLU A 15 -32.48 8.99 -0.89
CA GLU A 15 -31.15 9.60 -0.99
C GLU A 15 -30.12 8.77 -0.21
N PRO A 16 -28.82 8.80 -0.56
CA PRO A 16 -27.78 8.02 0.13
C PRO A 16 -27.41 8.65 1.49
N VAL A 17 -28.42 9.04 2.28
CA VAL A 17 -28.31 9.77 3.55
C VAL A 17 -29.09 9.04 4.62
N TYR A 18 -28.43 8.66 5.70
CA TYR A 18 -29.00 7.86 6.79
C TYR A 18 -28.86 8.63 8.10
N ARG A 19 -29.93 8.69 8.90
CA ARG A 19 -29.91 9.34 10.21
C ARG A 19 -29.88 8.29 11.31
N LEU A 20 -28.91 8.43 12.20
CA LEU A 20 -28.62 7.51 13.29
C LEU A 20 -28.57 8.29 14.60
N GLN A 21 -28.73 7.58 15.71
CA GLN A 21 -28.65 8.13 17.05
C GLN A 21 -27.60 7.38 17.85
N HIS A 22 -26.85 8.08 18.69
CA HIS A 22 -25.95 7.45 19.65
C HIS A 22 -25.82 8.29 20.92
N LYS A 23 -26.21 7.73 22.08
CA LYS A 23 -26.14 8.41 23.39
C LYS A 23 -26.74 9.83 23.39
N GLY A 24 -27.84 10.02 22.66
CA GLY A 24 -28.55 11.31 22.55
C GLY A 24 -27.98 12.28 21.50
N ARG A 25 -26.97 11.87 20.72
CA ARG A 25 -26.36 12.65 19.64
C ARG A 25 -26.90 12.21 18.29
N GLU A 26 -27.11 13.16 17.39
CA GLU A 26 -27.52 12.90 16.01
C GLU A 26 -26.30 12.62 15.14
N VAL A 27 -26.36 11.55 14.35
CA VAL A 27 -25.33 11.20 13.35
C VAL A 27 -25.97 11.08 11.98
N ILE A 28 -25.51 11.87 11.03
CA ILE A 28 -25.94 11.86 9.63
C ILE A 28 -24.86 11.16 8.81
N LEU A 29 -25.14 9.97 8.31
CA LEU A 29 -24.22 9.19 7.50
C LEU A 29 -24.54 9.37 6.01
N ILE A 30 -23.56 9.80 5.22
CA ILE A 30 -23.69 10.02 3.77
C ILE A 30 -22.83 9.00 3.05
N GLY A 31 -23.48 8.16 2.22
CA GLY A 31 -22.81 7.23 1.32
C GLY A 31 -22.42 7.91 0.01
N THR A 32 -21.14 7.88 -0.33
CA THR A 32 -20.57 8.54 -1.51
C THR A 32 -19.95 7.55 -2.48
N ALA A 33 -19.98 7.88 -3.77
CA ALA A 33 -19.16 7.22 -4.76
C ALA A 33 -17.91 8.08 -4.99
N HIS A 34 -16.71 7.55 -4.70
CA HIS A 34 -15.43 8.29 -4.61
C HIS A 34 -14.92 8.95 -5.91
N ILE A 35 -15.75 8.96 -6.96
CA ILE A 35 -15.46 9.53 -8.26
C ILE A 35 -16.72 10.15 -8.89
N SER A 36 -17.57 10.77 -8.06
CA SER A 36 -18.83 11.38 -8.51
C SER A 36 -18.93 12.84 -8.08
N GLN A 37 -19.08 13.74 -9.06
CA GLN A 37 -19.39 15.15 -8.79
C GLN A 37 -20.70 15.29 -8.01
N ALA A 38 -21.72 14.49 -8.36
CA ALA A 38 -22.99 14.49 -7.65
C ALA A 38 -22.86 14.11 -6.16
N SER A 39 -21.90 13.24 -5.81
CA SER A 39 -21.61 12.96 -4.41
C SER A 39 -20.95 14.14 -3.70
N ALA A 40 -20.06 14.87 -4.37
CA ALA A 40 -19.44 16.07 -3.81
C ALA A 40 -20.47 17.20 -3.59
N ASP A 41 -21.36 17.41 -4.55
CA ASP A 41 -22.42 18.43 -4.47
C ASP A 41 -23.40 18.12 -3.33
N LEU A 42 -23.82 16.85 -3.19
CA LEU A 42 -24.65 16.41 -2.08
C LEU A 42 -23.98 16.63 -0.72
N VAL A 43 -22.69 16.32 -0.60
CA VAL A 43 -21.93 16.54 0.64
C VAL A 43 -21.89 18.03 0.99
N ALA A 44 -21.64 18.89 0.01
CA ALA A 44 -21.66 20.34 0.22
C ALA A 44 -23.02 20.83 0.70
N GLU A 45 -24.10 20.44 0.02
CA GLU A 45 -25.47 20.82 0.38
C GLU A 45 -25.82 20.35 1.80
N MET A 46 -25.48 19.11 2.14
CA MET A 46 -25.79 18.54 3.45
C MET A 46 -25.04 19.24 4.58
N ILE A 47 -23.77 19.58 4.39
CA ILE A 47 -23.00 20.32 5.41
C ILE A 47 -23.58 21.73 5.57
N GLU A 48 -23.89 22.42 4.47
CA GLU A 48 -24.53 23.74 4.48
C GLU A 48 -25.89 23.75 5.17
N ARG A 49 -26.72 22.75 4.91
CA ARG A 49 -28.07 22.65 5.47
C ARG A 49 -28.07 22.22 6.93
N GLU A 50 -27.24 21.24 7.28
CA GLU A 50 -27.31 20.60 8.59
C GLU A 50 -26.46 21.31 9.65
N GLN A 51 -25.45 22.09 9.26
CA GLN A 51 -24.53 22.81 10.17
C GLN A 51 -24.04 21.90 11.32
N PRO A 52 -23.36 20.79 11.00
CA PRO A 52 -22.89 19.85 12.03
C PRO A 52 -21.79 20.47 12.89
N ASP A 53 -21.68 20.03 14.15
CA ASP A 53 -20.56 20.39 15.02
C ASP A 53 -19.25 19.75 14.53
N THR A 54 -19.36 18.53 13.98
CA THR A 54 -18.22 17.73 13.51
C THR A 54 -18.53 17.04 12.18
N VAL A 55 -17.63 17.20 11.22
CA VAL A 55 -17.62 16.47 9.95
C VAL A 55 -16.59 15.34 10.02
N CYS A 56 -17.07 14.11 9.96
CA CYS A 56 -16.26 12.90 9.93
C CYS A 56 -15.97 12.49 8.48
N VAL A 57 -14.71 12.24 8.14
CA VAL A 57 -14.31 11.84 6.77
C VAL A 57 -13.62 10.48 6.77
N GLU A 58 -13.94 9.61 5.81
CA GLU A 58 -13.29 8.31 5.57
C GLU A 58 -11.85 8.48 5.05
N LEU A 59 -11.00 9.05 5.90
CA LEU A 59 -9.57 9.22 5.68
C LEU A 59 -8.86 8.82 6.96
N CYS A 60 -7.69 8.21 6.80
CA CYS A 60 -6.73 8.08 7.88
C CYS A 60 -5.87 9.37 7.94
N PRO A 61 -5.20 9.67 9.07
CA PRO A 61 -4.35 10.85 9.21
C PRO A 61 -3.35 11.05 8.07
N THR A 62 -2.70 9.97 7.61
CA THR A 62 -1.76 10.04 6.47
C THR A 62 -2.45 10.48 5.17
N ARG A 63 -3.64 9.95 4.86
CA ARG A 63 -4.40 10.30 3.66
C ARG A 63 -4.99 11.70 3.75
N TYR A 64 -5.50 12.07 4.92
CA TYR A 64 -5.95 13.43 5.20
C TYR A 64 -4.84 14.43 4.92
N LYS A 65 -3.65 14.23 5.52
CA LYS A 65 -2.49 15.08 5.28
C LYS A 65 -2.11 15.15 3.79
N THR A 66 -2.13 14.03 3.09
CA THR A 66 -1.81 14.00 1.65
C THR A 66 -2.84 14.74 0.80
N LEU A 67 -4.11 14.75 1.22
CA LEU A 67 -5.18 15.44 0.51
C LEU A 67 -5.08 16.97 0.69
N ILE A 68 -4.75 17.44 1.90
CA ILE A 68 -4.57 18.87 2.19
C ILE A 68 -3.19 19.40 1.74
N GLU A 69 -2.15 18.56 1.76
CA GLU A 69 -0.76 18.89 1.40
C GLU A 69 -0.24 17.91 0.32
N PRO A 70 -0.75 17.97 -0.93
CA PRO A 70 -0.38 17.02 -2.01
C PRO A 70 1.09 17.06 -2.41
N ASP A 71 1.82 18.08 -1.96
CA ASP A 71 3.22 18.35 -2.24
C ASP A 71 4.14 18.18 -1.02
N ALA A 72 3.66 17.61 0.10
CA ALA A 72 4.45 17.44 1.33
C ALA A 72 5.76 16.65 1.13
N TRP A 73 5.79 15.75 0.14
CA TRP A 73 6.98 14.97 -0.20
C TRP A 73 8.09 15.83 -0.85
N LYS A 74 7.79 17.03 -1.38
CA LYS A 74 8.79 17.96 -1.94
C LYS A 74 9.86 18.36 -0.92
N ASN A 75 9.52 18.26 0.37
CA ASN A 75 10.40 18.61 1.49
C ASN A 75 11.05 17.40 2.17
N THR A 76 10.90 16.19 1.62
CA THR A 76 11.42 14.96 2.26
C THR A 76 12.89 14.73 1.91
N ASP A 77 13.74 14.53 2.92
CA ASP A 77 15.14 14.14 2.70
C ASP A 77 15.24 12.66 2.26
N ILE A 78 15.61 12.44 1.00
CA ILE A 78 15.77 11.11 0.42
C ILE A 78 16.82 10.26 1.15
N VAL A 79 17.88 10.89 1.71
CA VAL A 79 18.93 10.18 2.45
C VAL A 79 18.36 9.64 3.76
N GLU A 80 17.54 10.42 4.44
CA GLU A 80 16.84 10.00 5.65
C GLU A 80 15.86 8.86 5.36
N VAL A 81 15.09 8.96 4.27
CA VAL A 81 14.17 7.90 3.83
C VAL A 81 14.89 6.57 3.60
N ILE A 82 16.06 6.61 2.95
CA ILE A 82 16.86 5.40 2.71
C ILE A 82 17.41 4.84 4.02
N ARG A 83 17.93 5.69 4.90
CA ARG A 83 18.45 5.29 6.21
C ARG A 83 17.38 4.67 7.11
N GLN A 84 16.15 5.20 7.06
CA GLN A 84 15.00 4.71 7.82
C GLN A 84 14.32 3.48 7.21
N LYS A 85 14.85 2.92 6.12
CA LYS A 85 14.26 1.79 5.39
C LYS A 85 12.84 2.07 4.86
N ARG A 86 12.55 3.34 4.53
CA ARG A 86 11.25 3.81 4.01
C ARG A 86 11.24 3.96 2.49
N THR A 87 12.33 3.65 1.79
CA THR A 87 12.50 3.78 0.34
C THR A 87 11.39 3.07 -0.45
N PHE A 88 11.06 1.84 -0.06
CA PHE A 88 10.02 1.06 -0.74
C PHE A 88 8.63 1.70 -0.59
N VAL A 89 8.31 2.21 0.61
CA VAL A 89 7.04 2.89 0.88
C VAL A 89 6.95 4.19 0.08
N LEU A 90 8.04 4.96 0.02
CA LEU A 90 8.10 6.16 -0.81
C LEU A 90 7.87 5.81 -2.29
N MET A 91 8.54 4.78 -2.80
CA MET A 91 8.38 4.38 -4.20
C MET A 91 6.94 3.94 -4.52
N LEU A 92 6.32 3.15 -3.65
CA LEU A 92 4.91 2.76 -3.79
C LEU A 92 3.99 3.98 -3.77
N ASN A 93 4.20 4.92 -2.85
CA ASN A 93 3.40 6.14 -2.78
C ASN A 93 3.54 6.98 -4.05
N LEU A 94 4.74 7.09 -4.63
CA LEU A 94 4.96 7.80 -5.88
C LEU A 94 4.30 7.11 -7.07
N ILE A 95 4.38 5.78 -7.17
CA ILE A 95 3.68 5.01 -8.21
C ILE A 95 2.16 5.20 -8.07
N LEU A 96 1.61 5.01 -6.87
CA LEU A 96 0.19 5.21 -6.63
C LEU A 96 -0.25 6.64 -6.95
N SER A 97 0.53 7.64 -6.54
CA SER A 97 0.28 9.05 -6.88
C SER A 97 0.29 9.27 -8.39
N SER A 98 1.18 8.62 -9.13
CA SER A 98 1.23 8.73 -10.59
C SER A 98 -0.03 8.16 -11.26
N ILE A 99 -0.52 7.01 -10.78
CA ILE A 99 -1.75 6.38 -11.26
C ILE A 99 -2.95 7.25 -10.93
N GLN A 100 -3.04 7.75 -9.68
CA GLN A 100 -4.10 8.66 -9.24
C GLN A 100 -4.13 9.96 -10.06
N ARG A 101 -2.98 10.59 -10.30
CA ARG A 101 -2.90 11.83 -11.11
C ARG A 101 -3.26 11.58 -12.56
N ARG A 102 -2.92 10.41 -13.13
CA ARG A 102 -3.31 10.05 -14.49
C ARG A 102 -4.82 9.87 -14.62
N MET A 103 -5.44 9.10 -13.72
CA MET A 103 -6.90 8.93 -13.69
C MET A 103 -7.63 10.27 -13.50
N ALA A 104 -7.13 11.13 -12.61
CA ALA A 104 -7.71 12.46 -12.39
C ALA A 104 -7.72 13.35 -13.64
N ARG A 105 -6.68 13.27 -14.50
CA ARG A 105 -6.62 14.01 -15.76
C ARG A 105 -7.56 13.43 -16.82
N GLU A 106 -7.66 12.10 -16.90
CA GLU A 106 -8.48 11.42 -17.92
C GLU A 106 -9.98 11.53 -17.59
N MET A 107 -10.36 11.57 -16.32
CA MET A 107 -11.77 11.60 -15.90
C MET A 107 -12.33 13.00 -15.63
N ASN A 108 -11.53 14.07 -15.68
CA ASN A 108 -11.92 15.44 -15.27
C ASN A 108 -12.54 15.57 -13.86
N VAL A 109 -12.46 14.51 -13.05
CA VAL A 109 -12.93 14.45 -11.66
C VAL A 109 -11.75 14.03 -10.80
N GLN A 110 -11.46 14.81 -9.76
CA GLN A 110 -10.41 14.46 -8.81
C GLN A 110 -10.89 13.32 -7.90
N PRO A 111 -10.20 12.16 -7.84
CA PRO A 111 -10.54 11.11 -6.88
C PRO A 111 -10.52 11.66 -5.45
N GLY A 112 -11.55 11.37 -4.66
CA GLY A 112 -11.69 11.92 -3.30
C GLY A 112 -12.19 13.37 -3.24
N LEU A 113 -12.78 13.88 -4.33
CA LEU A 113 -13.39 15.21 -4.38
C LEU A 113 -14.43 15.41 -3.28
N GLU A 114 -15.26 14.40 -3.03
CA GLU A 114 -16.28 14.43 -1.97
C GLU A 114 -15.67 14.63 -0.58
N MET A 115 -14.52 14.01 -0.31
CA MET A 115 -13.82 14.17 0.97
C MET A 115 -13.17 15.55 1.08
N ARG A 116 -12.60 16.06 -0.03
CA ARG A 116 -12.03 17.41 -0.07
C ARG A 116 -13.10 18.47 0.16
N VAL A 117 -14.24 18.36 -0.51
CA VAL A 117 -15.38 19.25 -0.33
C VAL A 117 -15.91 19.17 1.11
N ALA A 118 -15.97 17.98 1.71
CA ALA A 118 -16.37 17.83 3.10
C ALA A 118 -15.46 18.64 4.05
N ILE A 119 -14.14 18.54 3.86
CA ILE A 119 -13.14 19.26 4.67
C ILE A 119 -13.25 20.77 4.46
N GLU A 120 -13.26 21.23 3.20
CA GLU A 120 -13.33 22.65 2.85
C GLU A 120 -14.61 23.30 3.41
N ARG A 121 -15.75 22.61 3.35
CA ARG A 121 -17.04 23.11 3.89
C ARG A 121 -17.10 23.09 5.41
N ALA A 122 -16.55 22.06 6.04
CA ALA A 122 -16.43 22.00 7.49
C ALA A 122 -15.60 23.18 8.03
N GLU A 123 -14.43 23.42 7.45
CA GLU A 123 -13.54 24.53 7.82
C GLU A 123 -14.21 25.89 7.61
N ALA A 124 -14.92 26.07 6.49
CA ALA A 124 -15.65 27.31 6.21
C ALA A 124 -16.76 27.61 7.24
N GLN A 125 -17.35 26.57 7.84
CA GLN A 125 -18.38 26.69 8.89
C GLN A 125 -17.81 26.61 10.30
N GLN A 126 -16.48 26.49 10.45
CA GLN A 126 -15.81 26.29 11.74
C GLN A 126 -16.25 25.01 12.46
N ALA A 127 -16.74 24.02 11.71
CA ALA A 127 -17.00 22.67 12.22
C ALA A 127 -15.68 21.89 12.37
N GLU A 128 -15.61 21.01 13.36
CA GLU A 128 -14.44 20.17 13.57
C GLU A 128 -14.34 19.08 12.47
N VAL A 129 -13.13 18.79 11.99
CA VAL A 129 -12.90 17.71 11.02
C VAL A 129 -12.28 16.51 11.73
N ALA A 130 -12.98 15.38 11.73
CA ALA A 130 -12.51 14.14 12.34
C ALA A 130 -12.18 13.08 11.27
N THR A 131 -10.94 12.57 11.28
CA THR A 131 -10.53 11.42 10.46
C THR A 131 -10.99 10.12 11.11
N ILE A 132 -11.84 9.35 10.44
CA ILE A 132 -12.49 8.17 11.04
C ILE A 132 -11.97 6.83 10.53
N ASP A 133 -11.02 6.80 9.58
CA ASP A 133 -10.51 5.55 9.02
C ASP A 133 -9.14 5.15 9.58
N ARG A 134 -8.83 3.86 9.48
CA ARG A 134 -7.58 3.25 9.95
C ARG A 134 -6.45 3.50 8.95
N GLU A 135 -5.23 3.59 9.45
CA GLU A 135 -4.03 3.69 8.60
C GLU A 135 -3.98 2.58 7.54
N VAL A 136 -3.92 3.00 6.26
CA VAL A 136 -3.92 2.07 5.11
C VAL A 136 -2.80 1.04 5.23
N ARG A 137 -1.62 1.47 5.70
CA ARG A 137 -0.49 0.56 5.93
C ARG A 137 -0.86 -0.53 6.93
N THR A 138 -1.52 -0.19 8.03
CA THR A 138 -1.96 -1.15 9.05
C THR A 138 -2.98 -2.11 8.45
N THR A 139 -3.98 -1.59 7.73
CA THR A 139 -4.99 -2.39 7.04
C THR A 139 -4.37 -3.41 6.07
N LEU A 140 -3.50 -2.95 5.15
CA LEU A 140 -2.84 -3.82 4.17
C LEU A 140 -1.93 -4.85 4.84
N GLN A 141 -1.21 -4.46 5.89
CA GLN A 141 -0.36 -5.39 6.65
C GLN A 141 -1.17 -6.45 7.40
N ARG A 142 -2.33 -6.10 7.95
CA ARG A 142 -3.23 -7.06 8.61
C ARG A 142 -3.78 -8.06 7.61
N VAL A 143 -4.28 -7.60 6.46
CA VAL A 143 -4.74 -8.45 5.35
C VAL A 143 -3.61 -9.41 4.95
N TRP A 144 -2.41 -8.91 4.71
CA TRP A 144 -1.28 -9.75 4.31
C TRP A 144 -0.86 -10.73 5.41
N ARG A 145 -0.78 -10.32 6.68
CA ARG A 145 -0.28 -11.20 7.74
C ARG A 145 -1.27 -12.29 8.13
N LEU A 146 -2.57 -12.00 8.07
CA LEU A 146 -3.63 -12.94 8.45
C LEU A 146 -4.11 -13.81 7.28
N MET A 147 -3.77 -13.46 6.06
CA MET A 147 -4.03 -14.29 4.89
C MET A 147 -3.20 -15.57 4.94
N GLY A 148 -3.89 -16.71 4.75
CA GLY A 148 -3.27 -18.03 4.63
C GLY A 148 -2.32 -18.12 3.44
N TRP A 149 -1.33 -19.02 3.52
CA TRP A 149 -0.32 -19.21 2.47
C TRP A 149 -0.94 -19.49 1.09
N TRP A 150 -1.95 -20.37 1.03
CA TRP A 150 -2.63 -20.73 -0.22
C TRP A 150 -3.36 -19.55 -0.86
N THR A 151 -4.05 -18.74 -0.06
CA THR A 151 -4.73 -17.53 -0.55
C THR A 151 -3.72 -16.51 -1.09
N LYS A 152 -2.56 -16.35 -0.44
CA LYS A 152 -1.47 -15.50 -0.94
C LYS A 152 -0.97 -15.97 -2.30
N MET A 153 -0.72 -17.26 -2.46
CA MET A 153 -0.25 -17.83 -3.73
C MET A 153 -1.31 -17.66 -4.82
N LYS A 154 -2.59 -17.90 -4.52
CA LYS A 154 -3.70 -17.69 -5.46
C LYS A 154 -3.79 -16.24 -5.92
N LEU A 155 -3.72 -15.29 -4.98
CA LEU A 155 -3.77 -13.86 -5.29
C LEU A 155 -2.54 -13.41 -6.08
N MET A 156 -1.35 -13.89 -5.75
CA MET A 156 -0.13 -13.63 -6.52
C MET A 156 -0.25 -14.16 -7.95
N ASN A 157 -0.77 -15.38 -8.12
CA ASN A 157 -0.99 -15.97 -9.44
C ASN A 157 -2.00 -15.16 -10.26
N GLN A 158 -3.12 -14.75 -9.66
CA GLN A 158 -4.11 -13.90 -10.32
C GLN A 158 -3.53 -12.55 -10.74
N LEU A 159 -2.72 -11.91 -9.89
CA LEU A 159 -2.04 -10.67 -10.23
C LEU A 159 -1.04 -10.86 -11.37
N LEU A 160 -0.25 -11.95 -11.35
CA LEU A 160 0.69 -12.25 -12.44
C LEU A 160 -0.05 -12.49 -13.76
N ILE A 161 -1.12 -13.29 -13.73
CA ILE A 161 -1.98 -13.52 -14.89
C ILE A 161 -2.51 -12.17 -15.41
N SER A 162 -3.05 -11.29 -14.55
CA SER A 162 -3.56 -9.97 -14.99
C SER A 162 -2.50 -9.04 -15.60
N ILE A 163 -1.21 -9.26 -15.31
CA ILE A 163 -0.10 -8.48 -15.87
C ILE A 163 0.41 -9.08 -17.20
N PHE A 164 0.31 -10.40 -17.36
CA PHE A 164 0.84 -11.13 -18.52
C PHE A 164 -0.22 -11.45 -19.59
N ASP A 165 -1.49 -11.53 -19.21
CA ASP A 165 -2.61 -11.52 -20.15
C ASP A 165 -2.81 -10.09 -20.63
N ASN A 166 -2.21 -9.80 -21.79
CA ASN A 166 -2.42 -8.57 -22.56
C ASN A 166 -3.78 -8.52 -23.27
N ASP A 167 -4.71 -9.41 -22.93
CA ASP A 167 -6.11 -9.23 -23.30
C ASP A 167 -6.69 -8.17 -22.37
N SER A 168 -6.42 -6.92 -22.72
CA SER A 168 -7.17 -5.78 -22.25
C SER A 168 -8.62 -5.97 -22.68
N GLU A 169 -9.40 -6.71 -21.91
CA GLU A 169 -10.80 -6.31 -21.72
C GLU A 169 -10.72 -4.94 -21.05
N SER A 170 -10.64 -3.90 -21.88
CA SER A 170 -11.05 -2.58 -21.49
C SER A 170 -12.41 -2.76 -20.84
N VAL A 171 -12.48 -2.53 -19.53
CA VAL A 171 -13.75 -2.54 -18.78
C VAL A 171 -14.74 -1.77 -19.64
N SER A 172 -15.73 -2.47 -20.22
CA SER A 172 -16.58 -1.86 -21.23
C SER A 172 -17.33 -0.70 -20.58
N GLU A 173 -17.69 0.32 -21.36
CA GLU A 173 -18.50 1.42 -20.81
C GLU A 173 -19.77 0.89 -20.14
N GLU A 174 -20.33 -0.24 -20.60
CA GLU A 174 -21.46 -0.90 -19.93
C GLU A 174 -21.11 -1.50 -18.57
N GLN A 175 -19.92 -2.09 -18.38
CA GLN A 175 -19.46 -2.57 -17.07
C GLN A 175 -19.19 -1.40 -16.10
N ILE A 176 -18.65 -0.29 -16.60
CA ILE A 176 -18.46 0.94 -15.82
C ILE A 176 -19.81 1.56 -15.45
N GLU A 177 -20.78 1.53 -16.36
CA GLU A 177 -22.13 2.04 -16.11
C GLU A 177 -22.88 1.16 -15.10
N ALA A 178 -22.77 -0.17 -15.22
CA ALA A 178 -23.32 -1.12 -14.26
C ALA A 178 -22.73 -0.90 -12.86
N LEU A 179 -21.42 -0.59 -12.74
CA LEU A 179 -20.78 -0.23 -11.47
C LEU A 179 -21.35 1.04 -10.82
N LYS A 180 -21.93 1.96 -11.61
CA LYS A 180 -22.57 3.19 -11.10
C LYS A 180 -23.97 2.93 -10.52
N GLU A 181 -24.60 1.80 -10.85
CA GLU A 181 -25.92 1.47 -10.32
C GLU A 181 -25.84 1.12 -8.82
N LYS A 182 -26.77 1.69 -8.03
CA LYS A 182 -26.91 1.40 -6.60
C LYS A 182 -27.21 -0.10 -6.43
N GLY A 183 -26.20 -0.88 -6.04
CA GLY A 183 -26.29 -2.32 -5.81
C GLY A 183 -25.21 -3.14 -6.52
N ALA A 184 -24.60 -2.63 -7.59
CA ALA A 184 -23.51 -3.34 -8.28
C ALA A 184 -22.24 -3.44 -7.43
N LEU A 185 -21.89 -2.36 -6.74
CA LEU A 185 -20.79 -2.38 -5.78
C LEU A 185 -21.08 -3.40 -4.66
N GLU A 186 -22.31 -3.46 -4.16
CA GLU A 186 -22.70 -4.42 -3.13
C GLU A 186 -22.58 -5.87 -3.62
N MET A 187 -23.06 -6.16 -4.84
CA MET A 187 -22.90 -7.47 -5.49
C MET A 187 -21.43 -7.87 -5.65
N LEU A 188 -20.56 -6.96 -6.10
CA LEU A 188 -19.12 -7.24 -6.23
C LEU A 188 -18.44 -7.44 -4.88
N LEU A 189 -18.81 -6.65 -3.88
CA LEU A 189 -18.32 -6.83 -2.52
C LEU A 189 -18.81 -8.16 -1.91
N ASP A 190 -19.98 -8.64 -2.32
CA ASP A 190 -20.51 -9.93 -1.88
C ASP A 190 -19.86 -11.12 -2.60
N GLU A 191 -19.61 -10.99 -3.90
CA GLU A 191 -18.85 -11.95 -4.69
C GLU A 191 -17.40 -12.07 -4.21
N MET A 192 -16.75 -10.94 -3.90
CA MET A 192 -15.44 -10.92 -3.24
C MET A 192 -15.49 -11.59 -1.87
N GLY A 193 -16.57 -11.38 -1.11
CA GLY A 193 -16.81 -12.05 0.17
C GLY A 193 -16.92 -13.57 0.05
N THR A 194 -17.50 -14.04 -1.05
CA THR A 194 -17.66 -15.47 -1.33
C THR A 194 -16.33 -16.12 -1.71
N HIS A 195 -15.51 -15.46 -2.52
CA HIS A 195 -14.24 -16.02 -3.01
C HIS A 195 -13.04 -15.78 -2.08
N LEU A 196 -13.03 -14.66 -1.35
CA LEU A 196 -11.95 -14.21 -0.49
C LEU A 196 -12.51 -13.66 0.84
N PRO A 197 -13.23 -14.48 1.64
CA PRO A 197 -13.90 -14.01 2.86
C PRO A 197 -12.92 -13.38 3.86
N GLY A 198 -11.72 -13.95 3.99
CA GLY A 198 -10.67 -13.40 4.85
C GLY A 198 -10.11 -12.06 4.37
N VAL A 199 -10.26 -11.72 3.08
CA VAL A 199 -9.87 -10.41 2.55
C VAL A 199 -10.97 -9.39 2.81
N LYS A 200 -12.24 -9.72 2.47
CA LYS A 200 -13.41 -8.86 2.75
C LYS A 200 -13.48 -8.48 4.22
N GLN A 201 -13.36 -9.46 5.11
CA GLN A 201 -13.42 -9.25 6.56
C GLN A 201 -12.41 -8.18 7.03
N ARG A 202 -11.22 -8.13 6.43
CA ARG A 202 -10.11 -7.30 6.91
C ARG A 202 -9.98 -5.96 6.17
N LEU A 203 -10.35 -5.94 4.89
CA LEU A 203 -10.36 -4.74 4.07
C LEU A 203 -11.64 -3.91 4.24
N ILE A 204 -12.75 -4.51 4.68
CA ILE A 204 -14.06 -3.85 4.76
C ILE A 204 -14.62 -3.98 6.17
N ASP A 205 -15.02 -5.17 6.60
CA ASP A 205 -15.78 -5.34 7.86
C ASP A 205 -15.04 -4.78 9.09
N GLU A 206 -13.72 -4.99 9.19
CA GLU A 206 -12.90 -4.39 10.26
C GLU A 206 -12.86 -2.86 10.20
N ARG A 207 -12.88 -2.27 8.99
CA ARG A 207 -12.90 -0.81 8.82
C ARG A 207 -14.26 -0.25 9.16
N ASP A 208 -15.35 -0.94 8.84
CA ASP A 208 -16.70 -0.52 9.22
C ASP A 208 -16.80 -0.42 10.75
N LEU A 209 -16.31 -1.44 11.46
CA LEU A 209 -16.24 -1.45 12.92
C LEU A 209 -15.38 -0.29 13.46
N TYR A 210 -14.21 -0.07 12.86
CA TYR A 210 -13.31 1.02 13.23
C TYR A 210 -13.96 2.39 13.05
N MET A 211 -14.58 2.63 11.89
CA MET A 211 -15.25 3.89 11.55
C MET A 211 -16.46 4.16 12.43
N VAL A 212 -17.30 3.14 12.68
CA VAL A 212 -18.45 3.26 13.59
C VAL A 212 -17.99 3.72 14.97
N GLN A 213 -16.95 3.08 15.53
CA GLN A 213 -16.43 3.46 16.83
C GLN A 213 -15.81 4.87 16.81
N LYS A 214 -15.06 5.22 15.77
CA LYS A 214 -14.49 6.57 15.63
C LYS A 214 -15.55 7.67 15.52
N ILE A 215 -16.64 7.44 14.79
CA ILE A 215 -17.76 8.40 14.72
C ILE A 215 -18.44 8.55 16.09
N ARG A 216 -18.62 7.46 16.83
CA ARG A 216 -19.19 7.49 18.19
C ARG A 216 -18.31 8.25 19.19
N GLU A 217 -16.99 8.20 19.02
CA GLU A 217 -16.02 8.92 19.85
C GLU A 217 -15.78 10.36 19.43
N ALA A 218 -16.14 10.73 18.19
CA ALA A 218 -15.95 12.09 17.68
C ALA A 218 -16.74 13.12 18.51
N PRO A 219 -16.22 14.33 18.72
CA PRO A 219 -16.86 15.37 19.53
C PRO A 219 -18.10 15.94 18.85
N GLY A 220 -18.91 16.71 19.60
CA GLY A 220 -20.12 17.37 19.10
C GLY A 220 -21.42 16.61 19.38
N GLN A 221 -22.56 17.30 19.20
CA GLN A 221 -23.91 16.75 19.34
C GLN A 221 -24.53 16.36 18.00
N LYS A 222 -24.21 17.10 16.94
CA LYS A 222 -24.63 16.83 15.57
C LYS A 222 -23.42 16.51 14.71
N LEU A 223 -23.32 15.26 14.27
CA LEU A 223 -22.21 14.78 13.46
C LEU A 223 -22.66 14.45 12.05
N LEU A 224 -21.83 14.75 11.07
CA LEU A 224 -22.04 14.35 9.68
C LEU A 224 -20.86 13.52 9.20
N ALA A 225 -21.08 12.27 8.84
CA ALA A 225 -20.05 11.34 8.40
C ALA A 225 -20.14 11.07 6.89
N VAL A 226 -19.07 11.39 6.17
CA VAL A 226 -18.92 11.14 4.74
C VAL A 226 -18.10 9.87 4.56
N VAL A 227 -18.73 8.83 4.00
CA VAL A 227 -18.12 7.50 3.79
C VAL A 227 -18.42 6.98 2.39
N GLY A 228 -17.64 6.02 1.92
CA GLY A 228 -17.88 5.28 0.71
C GLY A 228 -19.14 4.43 0.81
N ALA A 229 -19.94 4.40 -0.25
CA ALA A 229 -21.20 3.66 -0.29
C ALA A 229 -21.06 2.16 0.05
N GLY A 230 -19.91 1.55 -0.27
CA GLY A 230 -19.62 0.14 0.06
C GLY A 230 -19.50 -0.16 1.55
N HIS A 231 -19.22 0.85 2.39
CA HIS A 231 -19.10 0.71 3.84
C HIS A 231 -20.43 0.89 4.58
N VAL A 232 -21.38 1.61 3.96
CA VAL A 232 -22.67 1.96 4.59
C VAL A 232 -23.43 0.74 5.12
N PRO A 233 -23.65 -0.35 4.35
CA PRO A 233 -24.41 -1.50 4.85
C PRO A 233 -23.78 -2.14 6.10
N GLY A 234 -22.46 -2.28 6.10
CA GLY A 234 -21.73 -2.85 7.23
C GLY A 234 -21.71 -1.92 8.44
N MET A 235 -21.59 -0.60 8.25
CA MET A 235 -21.68 0.38 9.32
C MET A 235 -23.06 0.40 9.98
N LEU A 236 -24.14 0.42 9.18
CA LEU A 236 -25.52 0.37 9.68
C LEU A 236 -25.77 -0.90 10.49
N LYS A 237 -25.33 -2.06 9.99
CA LYS A 237 -25.44 -3.35 10.68
C LYS A 237 -24.69 -3.38 12.03
N ASN A 238 -23.60 -2.63 12.12
CA ASN A 238 -22.76 -2.60 13.32
C ASN A 238 -23.06 -1.41 14.25
N TRP A 239 -23.98 -0.50 13.87
CA TRP A 239 -24.22 0.76 14.56
C TRP A 239 -24.80 0.62 15.97
N GLU A 240 -25.43 -0.52 16.32
CA GLU A 240 -25.99 -0.75 17.66
C GLU A 240 -25.14 -1.73 18.49
N LYS A 241 -23.98 -2.18 17.98
CA LYS A 241 -23.12 -3.09 18.72
C LYS A 241 -22.42 -2.39 19.89
N PRO A 242 -22.06 -3.12 20.97
CA PRO A 242 -21.25 -2.58 22.06
C PRO A 242 -19.95 -1.93 21.57
N ASP A 243 -19.35 -1.09 22.42
CA ASP A 243 -18.11 -0.38 22.10
C ASP A 243 -17.02 -1.35 21.63
N ILE A 244 -16.38 -0.99 20.52
CA ILE A 244 -15.41 -1.82 19.82
C ILE A 244 -14.01 -1.38 20.25
N SER A 245 -13.14 -2.35 20.58
CA SER A 245 -11.75 -2.05 20.92
C SER A 245 -10.95 -1.61 19.68
N LEU A 246 -10.72 -0.31 19.54
CA LEU A 246 -9.85 0.24 18.49
C LEU A 246 -8.42 -0.30 18.59
N THR A 247 -7.93 -0.54 19.81
CA THR A 247 -6.58 -1.07 20.08
C THR A 247 -6.34 -2.41 19.39
N GLU A 248 -7.32 -3.29 19.37
CA GLU A 248 -7.21 -4.60 18.69
C GLU A 248 -7.17 -4.44 17.16
N LEU A 249 -7.93 -3.49 16.63
CA LEU A 249 -8.00 -3.19 15.20
C LEU A 249 -6.75 -2.46 14.69
N ASP A 250 -6.07 -1.70 15.55
CA ASP A 250 -4.81 -1.01 15.25
C ASP A 250 -3.57 -1.89 15.45
N SER A 251 -3.67 -2.92 16.30
CA SER A 251 -2.56 -3.85 16.54
C SER A 251 -2.17 -4.60 15.25
N LEU A 252 -0.88 -4.84 15.05
CA LEU A 252 -0.43 -5.72 13.98
C LEU A 252 -0.33 -7.15 14.51
N PRO A 253 -0.89 -8.15 13.81
CA PRO A 253 -0.70 -9.54 14.17
C PRO A 253 0.81 -9.88 14.12
N PRO A 254 1.27 -10.80 14.98
CA PRO A 254 2.69 -11.13 15.07
C PRO A 254 3.20 -11.64 13.72
N VAL A 255 4.48 -11.35 13.42
CA VAL A 255 5.12 -11.91 12.24
C VAL A 255 5.22 -13.42 12.37
N SER A 256 4.98 -14.14 11.28
CA SER A 256 5.12 -15.60 11.26
C SER A 256 6.54 -15.99 11.66
N ILE A 257 6.67 -16.97 12.57
CA ILE A 257 7.95 -17.53 13.01
C ILE A 257 8.76 -18.01 11.79
N TRP A 258 8.09 -18.56 10.78
CA TRP A 258 8.69 -18.98 9.52
C TRP A 258 9.34 -17.85 8.74
N SER A 259 8.79 -16.63 8.81
CA SER A 259 9.41 -15.47 8.18
C SER A 259 10.69 -15.03 8.89
N THR A 260 10.78 -15.25 10.20
CA THR A 260 11.99 -14.98 10.97
C THR A 260 13.03 -16.07 10.75
N LEU A 261 12.59 -17.34 10.73
CA LEU A 261 13.45 -18.48 10.46
C LEU A 261 14.04 -18.42 9.04
N LEU A 262 13.21 -18.21 8.02
CA LEU A 262 13.64 -18.22 6.62
C LEU A 262 14.68 -17.13 6.31
N LYS A 263 14.57 -15.96 6.96
CA LYS A 263 15.56 -14.87 6.85
C LYS A 263 16.98 -15.31 7.24
N TRP A 264 17.11 -16.22 8.21
CA TRP A 264 18.40 -16.73 8.66
C TRP A 264 18.77 -18.07 8.02
N LEU A 265 17.78 -18.89 7.69
CA LEU A 265 17.97 -20.18 7.05
C LEU A 265 18.61 -20.02 5.67
N ILE A 266 18.16 -19.05 4.85
CA ILE A 266 18.70 -18.86 3.49
C ILE A 266 20.22 -18.56 3.53
N PRO A 267 20.70 -17.54 4.27
CA PRO A 267 22.14 -17.31 4.42
C PRO A 267 22.89 -18.50 4.99
N LEU A 268 22.34 -19.17 6.01
CA LEU A 268 22.98 -20.32 6.64
C LEU A 268 23.16 -21.47 5.65
N VAL A 269 22.15 -21.77 4.84
CA VAL A 269 22.21 -22.81 3.80
C VAL A 269 23.25 -22.45 2.75
N ILE A 270 23.31 -21.20 2.28
CA ILE A 270 24.30 -20.78 1.30
C ILE A 270 25.73 -20.92 1.86
N ILE A 271 25.96 -20.48 3.10
CA ILE A 271 27.25 -20.63 3.78
C ILE A 271 27.60 -22.12 3.95
N ALA A 272 26.62 -22.96 4.31
CA ALA A 272 26.83 -24.40 4.45
C ALA A 272 27.17 -25.07 3.11
N LEU A 273 26.53 -24.69 2.01
CA LEU A 273 26.84 -25.22 0.67
C LEU A 273 28.25 -24.82 0.21
N ILE A 274 28.64 -23.55 0.41
CA ILE A 274 30.00 -23.10 0.13
C ILE A 274 31.00 -23.87 1.00
N GLY A 275 30.71 -24.01 2.30
CA GLY A 275 31.54 -24.75 3.25
C GLY A 275 31.67 -26.23 2.90
N ALA A 276 30.59 -26.88 2.47
CA ALA A 276 30.59 -28.27 2.03
C ALA A 276 31.54 -28.51 0.84
N GLY A 277 31.73 -27.50 -0.02
CA GLY A 277 32.71 -27.55 -1.10
C GLY A 277 34.14 -27.77 -0.59
N PHE A 278 34.48 -27.28 0.61
CA PHE A 278 35.78 -27.45 1.26
C PHE A 278 35.91 -28.71 2.12
N LEU A 279 34.86 -29.53 2.23
CA LEU A 279 34.83 -30.75 3.06
C LEU A 279 34.98 -32.04 2.24
N GLN A 280 35.43 -31.94 0.99
CA GLN A 280 35.64 -33.11 0.13
C GLN A 280 36.79 -33.98 0.63
N ALA A 281 36.73 -35.28 0.31
CA ALA A 281 37.71 -36.26 0.78
C ALA A 281 39.13 -36.02 0.22
N ASP A 282 39.22 -35.53 -1.02
CA ASP A 282 40.47 -35.10 -1.64
C ASP A 282 40.73 -33.61 -1.35
N PRO A 283 41.85 -33.24 -0.69
CA PRO A 283 42.20 -31.85 -0.40
C PRO A 283 42.32 -30.95 -1.64
N ALA A 284 42.77 -31.48 -2.78
CA ALA A 284 42.89 -30.69 -4.01
C ALA A 284 41.50 -30.38 -4.59
N GLU A 285 40.62 -31.37 -4.62
CA GLU A 285 39.23 -31.24 -5.05
C GLU A 285 38.44 -30.31 -4.12
N ALA A 286 38.69 -30.38 -2.80
CA ALA A 286 38.05 -29.53 -1.80
C ALA A 286 38.35 -28.04 -2.03
N VAL A 287 39.60 -27.70 -2.32
CA VAL A 287 39.98 -26.30 -2.61
C VAL A 287 39.36 -25.84 -3.92
N GLU A 288 39.36 -26.67 -4.97
CA GLU A 288 38.76 -26.33 -6.25
C GLU A 288 37.25 -26.11 -6.14
N LYS A 289 36.51 -27.07 -5.57
CA LYS A 289 35.04 -26.99 -5.44
C LYS A 289 34.62 -25.86 -4.51
N GLY A 290 35.32 -25.66 -3.39
CA GLY A 290 35.06 -24.56 -2.47
C GLY A 290 35.29 -23.17 -3.10
N LEU A 291 36.42 -22.98 -3.79
CA LEU A 291 36.73 -21.70 -4.46
C LEU A 291 35.82 -21.44 -5.64
N ARG A 292 35.56 -22.45 -6.47
CA ARG A 292 34.60 -22.36 -7.57
C ARG A 292 33.25 -21.96 -6.99
N GLY A 293 32.83 -22.64 -5.91
CA GLY A 293 31.64 -22.36 -5.09
C GLY A 293 31.49 -20.88 -4.74
N LEU A 294 32.50 -20.35 -4.08
CA LEU A 294 32.59 -18.96 -3.66
C LEU A 294 32.55 -18.00 -4.86
N VAL A 295 33.36 -18.25 -5.88
CA VAL A 295 33.45 -17.37 -7.07
C VAL A 295 32.12 -17.35 -7.82
N GLY A 296 31.48 -18.50 -8.04
CA GLY A 296 30.18 -18.59 -8.68
C GLY A 296 29.11 -17.80 -7.91
N TRP A 297 29.08 -17.90 -6.58
CA TRP A 297 28.20 -17.09 -5.73
C TRP A 297 28.41 -15.59 -5.93
N PHE A 298 29.67 -15.15 -5.87
CA PHE A 298 30.05 -13.75 -6.03
C PHE A 298 29.71 -13.20 -7.43
N VAL A 299 30.03 -13.96 -8.47
CA VAL A 299 29.80 -13.57 -9.87
C VAL A 299 28.32 -13.49 -10.17
N VAL A 300 27.52 -14.50 -9.81
CA VAL A 300 26.08 -14.51 -10.12
C VAL A 300 25.34 -13.39 -9.39
N ASN A 301 25.57 -13.22 -8.08
CA ASN A 301 24.93 -12.14 -7.33
C ASN A 301 25.39 -10.75 -7.80
N GLY A 302 26.71 -10.58 -7.95
CA GLY A 302 27.30 -9.33 -8.36
C GLY A 302 26.85 -8.91 -9.75
N ALA A 303 26.88 -9.82 -10.73
CA ALA A 303 26.51 -9.54 -12.11
C ALA A 303 25.04 -9.13 -12.25
N LEU A 304 24.12 -9.86 -11.62
CA LEU A 304 22.69 -9.54 -11.71
C LEU A 304 22.32 -8.24 -10.99
N SER A 305 22.94 -7.97 -9.83
CA SER A 305 22.74 -6.69 -9.15
C SER A 305 23.36 -5.52 -9.94
N GLY A 306 24.55 -5.73 -10.51
CA GLY A 306 25.21 -4.77 -11.41
C GLY A 306 24.38 -4.47 -12.65
N LEU A 307 23.79 -5.50 -13.27
CA LEU A 307 22.85 -5.33 -14.39
C LEU A 307 21.67 -4.44 -13.99
N GLY A 308 21.10 -4.65 -12.79
CA GLY A 308 20.07 -3.77 -12.23
C GLY A 308 20.54 -2.32 -12.11
N GLY A 309 21.78 -2.09 -11.66
CA GLY A 309 22.40 -0.75 -11.61
C GLY A 309 22.58 -0.11 -13.00
N ILE A 310 22.99 -0.90 -13.99
CA ILE A 310 23.13 -0.45 -15.39
C ILE A 310 21.77 -0.06 -15.97
N ILE A 311 20.75 -0.92 -15.80
CA ILE A 311 19.39 -0.65 -16.27
C ILE A 311 18.84 0.62 -15.60
N ALA A 312 19.11 0.82 -14.31
CA ALA A 312 18.71 2.03 -13.59
C ALA A 312 19.43 3.32 -14.04
N GLY A 313 20.49 3.22 -14.86
CA GLY A 313 21.33 4.36 -15.23
C GLY A 313 22.16 4.89 -14.06
N ALA A 314 22.54 4.02 -13.12
CA ALA A 314 23.35 4.37 -11.95
C ALA A 314 24.71 4.98 -12.35
N HIS A 315 25.33 5.71 -11.44
CA HIS A 315 26.72 6.10 -11.61
C HIS A 315 27.61 4.85 -11.71
N PRO A 316 28.66 4.81 -12.57
CA PRO A 316 29.51 3.63 -12.72
C PRO A 316 30.08 3.11 -11.39
N LEU A 317 30.51 4.02 -10.50
CA LEU A 317 30.95 3.65 -9.15
C LEU A 317 29.83 3.03 -8.30
N THR A 318 28.59 3.51 -8.42
CA THR A 318 27.44 2.89 -7.75
C THR A 318 27.22 1.46 -8.24
N THR A 319 27.31 1.23 -9.55
CA THR A 319 27.20 -0.11 -10.14
C THR A 319 28.32 -1.03 -9.64
N LEU A 320 29.56 -0.55 -9.58
CA LEU A 320 30.68 -1.32 -9.03
C LEU A 320 30.47 -1.66 -7.55
N VAL A 321 30.00 -0.69 -6.76
CA VAL A 321 29.66 -0.93 -5.35
C VAL A 321 28.54 -1.96 -5.23
N ALA A 322 27.50 -1.90 -6.08
CA ALA A 322 26.43 -2.89 -6.08
C ALA A 322 26.95 -4.31 -6.41
N ILE A 323 27.84 -4.44 -7.41
CA ILE A 323 28.47 -5.72 -7.77
C ILE A 323 29.21 -6.35 -6.58
N VAL A 324 29.98 -5.55 -5.85
CA VAL A 324 30.78 -6.04 -4.71
C VAL A 324 29.90 -6.27 -3.47
N ALA A 325 28.94 -5.39 -3.21
CA ALA A 325 28.10 -5.46 -2.02
C ALA A 325 27.02 -6.55 -2.12
N ALA A 326 26.52 -6.87 -3.32
CA ALA A 326 25.45 -7.85 -3.52
C ALA A 326 25.71 -9.21 -2.85
N PRO A 327 26.82 -9.93 -3.10
CA PRO A 327 27.06 -11.24 -2.51
C PRO A 327 27.25 -11.22 -0.98
N LEU A 328 27.65 -10.08 -0.42
CA LEU A 328 27.82 -9.91 1.03
C LEU A 328 26.49 -9.57 1.71
N THR A 329 25.71 -8.69 1.08
CA THR A 329 24.43 -8.23 1.60
C THR A 329 23.33 -9.26 1.43
N SER A 330 23.38 -10.13 0.42
CA SER A 330 22.44 -11.26 0.29
C SER A 330 22.60 -12.30 1.41
N LEU A 331 23.78 -12.40 2.02
CA LEU A 331 24.01 -13.21 3.22
C LEU A 331 23.65 -12.48 4.53
N ASN A 332 23.24 -11.21 4.45
CA ASN A 332 22.84 -10.42 5.61
C ASN A 332 21.35 -10.03 5.52
N PRO A 333 20.46 -10.63 6.32
CA PRO A 333 19.02 -10.35 6.24
C PRO A 333 18.63 -8.92 6.69
N LEU A 334 19.57 -8.13 7.22
CA LEU A 334 19.31 -6.80 7.77
C LEU A 334 19.54 -5.68 6.76
N ILE A 335 20.46 -5.87 5.81
CA ILE A 335 20.91 -4.82 4.87
C ILE A 335 20.99 -5.42 3.47
N GLY A 336 20.09 -5.02 2.58
CA GLY A 336 20.13 -5.39 1.17
C GLY A 336 20.98 -4.45 0.32
N VAL A 337 21.48 -4.93 -0.81
CA VAL A 337 22.33 -4.17 -1.75
C VAL A 337 21.72 -2.84 -2.20
N GLY A 338 20.40 -2.77 -2.36
CA GLY A 338 19.72 -1.54 -2.77
C GLY A 338 19.94 -0.38 -1.82
N TYR A 339 20.02 -0.64 -0.50
CA TYR A 339 20.32 0.42 0.47
C TYR A 339 21.71 0.98 0.27
N VAL A 340 22.69 0.10 0.03
CA VAL A 340 24.08 0.49 -0.22
C VAL A 340 24.19 1.28 -1.52
N ALA A 341 23.66 0.72 -2.62
CA ALA A 341 23.69 1.35 -3.93
C ALA A 341 22.92 2.67 -3.95
N GLY A 342 21.74 2.74 -3.35
CA GLY A 342 20.93 3.95 -3.27
C GLY A 342 21.62 5.06 -2.47
N LEU A 343 22.26 4.75 -1.34
CA LEU A 343 23.03 5.73 -0.56
C LEU A 343 24.25 6.24 -1.33
N VAL A 344 24.96 5.36 -2.01
CA VAL A 344 26.12 5.72 -2.84
C VAL A 344 25.69 6.60 -4.02
N GLU A 345 24.59 6.26 -4.69
CA GLU A 345 24.03 7.09 -5.77
C GLU A 345 23.60 8.46 -5.24
N ALA A 346 22.91 8.51 -4.11
CA ALA A 346 22.49 9.76 -3.47
C ALA A 346 23.70 10.63 -3.08
N TRP A 347 24.81 10.01 -2.68
CA TRP A 347 26.04 10.73 -2.32
C TRP A 347 26.80 11.24 -3.54
N LEU A 348 26.93 10.42 -4.60
CA LEU A 348 27.64 10.77 -5.84
C LEU A 348 26.83 11.73 -6.71
N ARG A 349 25.52 11.55 -6.81
CA ARG A 349 24.59 12.38 -7.57
C ARG A 349 23.55 13.01 -6.65
N LYS A 350 24.01 13.89 -5.76
CA LYS A 350 23.17 14.61 -4.81
C LYS A 350 21.95 15.24 -5.50
N PRO A 351 20.72 14.88 -5.08
CA PRO A 351 19.51 15.57 -5.54
C PRO A 351 19.50 17.00 -5.01
N ARG A 352 18.96 17.91 -5.82
CA ARG A 352 18.79 19.33 -5.53
C ARG A 352 17.33 19.62 -5.25
N VAL A 353 17.03 20.80 -4.69
CA VAL A 353 15.65 21.27 -4.45
C VAL A 353 14.78 21.15 -5.71
N ARG A 354 15.30 21.55 -6.87
CA ARG A 354 14.63 21.41 -8.17
C ARG A 354 14.23 19.95 -8.50
N ASP A 355 15.06 18.97 -8.15
CA ASP A 355 14.74 17.55 -8.37
C ASP A 355 13.52 17.13 -7.54
N PHE A 356 13.26 17.76 -6.39
CA PHE A 356 12.03 17.56 -5.63
C PHE A 356 10.86 18.36 -6.20
N GLU A 357 11.07 19.59 -6.65
CA GLU A 357 10.00 20.39 -7.27
C GLU A 357 9.42 19.72 -8.53
N GLU A 358 10.28 19.14 -9.37
CA GLU A 358 9.90 18.48 -10.63
C GLU A 358 9.46 17.02 -10.47
N LEU A 359 9.54 16.45 -9.26
CA LEU A 359 9.29 15.02 -9.05
C LEU A 359 7.84 14.64 -9.38
N SER A 360 6.87 15.53 -9.13
CA SER A 360 5.45 15.30 -9.46
C SER A 360 5.23 15.06 -10.95
N GLU A 361 5.98 15.75 -11.80
CA GLU A 361 5.92 15.60 -13.26
C GLU A 361 6.77 14.41 -13.71
N ALA A 362 7.94 14.22 -13.09
CA ALA A 362 8.85 13.13 -13.41
C ALA A 362 8.20 11.75 -13.22
N ILE A 363 7.42 11.55 -12.15
CA ILE A 363 6.76 10.26 -11.88
C ILE A 363 5.66 9.91 -12.88
N MET A 364 5.14 10.90 -13.63
CA MET A 364 4.08 10.69 -14.61
C MET A 364 4.57 10.12 -15.95
N SER A 365 5.89 10.06 -16.17
CA SER A 365 6.45 9.54 -17.42
C SER A 365 7.58 8.54 -17.14
N LEU A 366 7.64 7.46 -17.92
CA LEU A 366 8.72 6.48 -17.81
C LEU A 366 10.10 7.12 -17.96
N LYS A 367 10.23 8.09 -18.88
CA LYS A 367 11.48 8.84 -19.08
C LYS A 367 11.86 9.68 -17.86
N GLY A 368 10.87 10.25 -17.17
CA GLY A 368 11.08 11.07 -15.97
C GLY A 368 11.73 10.29 -14.83
N TRP A 369 11.39 9.01 -14.68
CA TRP A 369 12.03 8.14 -13.69
C TRP A 369 13.54 8.01 -13.86
N TRP A 370 14.02 8.00 -15.11
CA TRP A 370 15.45 7.98 -15.42
C TRP A 370 16.08 9.36 -15.41
N HIS A 371 15.35 10.46 -15.64
CA HIS A 371 15.94 11.81 -15.73
C HIS A 371 16.05 12.51 -14.37
N ASN A 372 15.03 12.38 -13.53
CA ASN A 372 15.01 13.00 -12.21
C ASN A 372 15.91 12.22 -11.24
N LYS A 373 16.74 12.92 -10.45
CA LYS A 373 17.71 12.25 -9.58
C LYS A 373 17.07 11.48 -8.44
N VAL A 374 15.96 11.98 -7.88
CA VAL A 374 15.26 11.33 -6.77
C VAL A 374 14.67 10.01 -7.25
N THR A 375 13.93 10.01 -8.36
CA THR A 375 13.39 8.76 -8.93
C THR A 375 14.49 7.81 -9.37
N ARG A 376 15.60 8.32 -9.91
CA ARG A 376 16.74 7.49 -10.31
C ARG A 376 17.35 6.77 -9.11
N ILE A 377 17.54 7.45 -7.98
CA ILE A 377 18.03 6.81 -6.74
C ILE A 377 17.08 5.68 -6.31
N LEU A 378 15.77 5.88 -6.41
CA LEU A 378 14.76 4.84 -6.13
C LEU A 378 14.85 3.66 -7.10
N LEU A 379 15.04 3.92 -8.40
CA LEU A 379 15.27 2.87 -9.41
C LEU A 379 16.53 2.07 -9.11
N VAL A 380 17.64 2.74 -8.78
CA VAL A 380 18.90 2.11 -8.42
C VAL A 380 18.70 1.20 -7.21
N PHE A 381 18.06 1.70 -6.16
CA PHE A 381 17.71 0.90 -4.98
C PHE A 381 16.93 -0.36 -5.36
N PHE A 382 15.89 -0.22 -6.19
CA PHE A 382 14.97 -1.30 -6.49
C PHE A 382 15.56 -2.35 -7.45
N LEU A 383 16.13 -1.91 -8.57
CA LEU A 383 16.64 -2.83 -9.60
C LEU A 383 17.89 -3.58 -9.13
N THR A 384 18.77 -2.96 -8.34
CA THR A 384 19.91 -3.68 -7.74
C THR A 384 19.44 -4.71 -6.71
N SER A 385 18.38 -4.42 -5.94
CA SER A 385 17.78 -5.35 -4.98
C SER A 385 17.11 -6.55 -5.68
N ILE A 386 16.36 -6.31 -6.76
CA ILE A 386 15.78 -7.37 -7.58
C ILE A 386 16.89 -8.24 -8.18
N GLY A 387 17.93 -7.62 -8.74
CA GLY A 387 19.08 -8.34 -9.29
C GLY A 387 19.75 -9.25 -8.26
N SER A 388 19.99 -8.77 -7.04
CA SER A 388 20.55 -9.59 -5.95
C SER A 388 19.58 -10.68 -5.46
N MET A 389 18.27 -10.41 -5.42
CA MET A 389 17.27 -11.42 -5.08
C MET A 389 17.27 -12.56 -6.11
N ILE A 390 17.23 -12.25 -7.40
CA ILE A 390 17.32 -13.26 -8.48
C ILE A 390 18.67 -13.99 -8.38
N GLY A 391 19.76 -13.25 -8.17
CA GLY A 391 21.09 -13.82 -8.01
C GLY A 391 21.24 -14.77 -6.82
N THR A 392 20.48 -14.56 -5.75
CA THR A 392 20.43 -15.49 -4.62
C THR A 392 19.83 -16.84 -5.04
N PHE A 393 18.72 -16.83 -5.78
CA PHE A 393 18.08 -18.07 -6.26
C PHE A 393 18.91 -18.79 -7.32
N VAL A 394 19.45 -18.06 -8.29
CA VAL A 394 20.32 -18.63 -9.34
C VAL A 394 21.63 -19.14 -8.74
N GLY A 395 22.23 -18.37 -7.84
CA GLY A 395 23.46 -18.74 -7.13
C GLY A 395 23.27 -19.98 -6.26
N TYR A 396 22.11 -20.13 -5.61
CA TYR A 396 21.75 -21.35 -4.88
C TYR A 396 21.73 -22.58 -5.80
N GLY A 397 21.05 -22.51 -6.95
CA GLY A 397 21.03 -23.61 -7.92
C GLY A 397 22.42 -23.96 -8.45
N TRP A 398 23.23 -22.94 -8.71
CA TRP A 398 24.61 -23.09 -9.16
C TRP A 398 25.51 -23.75 -8.08
N LEU A 399 25.34 -23.41 -6.81
CA LEU A 399 26.08 -24.03 -5.69
C LEU A 399 25.78 -25.52 -5.56
N ILE A 400 24.51 -25.92 -5.76
CA ILE A 400 24.12 -27.33 -5.74
C ILE A 400 24.76 -28.07 -6.92
N ASP A 401 24.69 -27.53 -8.14
CA ASP A 401 25.32 -28.15 -9.31
C ASP A 401 26.84 -28.30 -9.14
N ASN A 402 27.49 -27.31 -8.52
CA ASN A 402 28.93 -27.34 -8.21
C ASN A 402 29.32 -28.39 -7.14
N LEU A 403 28.39 -28.81 -6.28
CA LEU A 403 28.66 -29.86 -5.29
C LEU A 403 28.38 -31.26 -5.84
N MET A 404 27.41 -31.38 -6.76
CA MET A 404 27.00 -32.67 -7.34
C MET A 404 27.92 -33.14 -8.48
N ARG A 405 28.60 -32.21 -9.15
CA ARG A 405 29.71 -32.50 -10.08
C ARG A 405 31.00 -32.47 -9.29
#